data_AF-X0XBS3-F1
#
_entry.id   AF-X0XBS3-F1
#
_cell.length_a   1.000
_cell.length_b   1.000
_cell.length_c   1.000
_cell.angle_alpha   90.00
_cell.angle_beta   90.00
_cell.angle_gamma   90.00
#
_symmetry.space_group_name_H-M   'P 1'
#
loop_
_entity.id
_entity.type
_entity.pdbx_description
1 polymer ?
#
loop_
_entity_poly.entity_id
_entity_poly.type
_entity_poly.pdbx_seq_one_letter_code
_entity_poly.pdbx_strand_id
1 'polypeptide(L)'
;VCPNCGGEFTEPRQFNLMFKTFMGPVEDNASVVYLRPETAQGIYVNYLNVLGPSRQKIPFGIAQVGKAFRNEISPGNFIFRSREFEQMEMQFFVHPSEDQKWFDYWKEQRFNWYLALGIKEENLQFHEHGPNELAHYAKTAFDIEFKFPFGWKELEGIHNRTDFDLSRHKEATGVDLSFFDDQTKERFIPYIIETSAGLDRTMLTCLVDAYRKEIVRDDKRVVLGLSPKIAPIKVAVFPLVKKDGMPEVARKIYADLQKHFK
;
A
#
# COMPACT_ATOMS: atom_id res chain seq x y z
N VAL A 1 -15.00 -20.05 -26.03
CA VAL A 1 -14.10 -19.90 -27.20
C VAL A 1 -13.20 -18.69 -27.00
N CYS A 2 -11.90 -18.86 -27.24
CA CYS A 2 -10.89 -17.80 -27.10
C CYS A 2 -11.21 -16.63 -28.05
N PRO A 3 -11.36 -15.40 -27.54
CA PRO A 3 -11.72 -14.25 -28.38
C PRO A 3 -10.64 -13.87 -29.40
N ASN A 4 -9.40 -14.35 -29.23
CA ASN A 4 -8.29 -14.03 -30.14
C ASN A 4 -8.07 -15.07 -31.25
N CYS A 5 -8.33 -16.36 -30.98
CA CYS A 5 -8.04 -17.44 -31.92
C CYS A 5 -9.19 -18.41 -32.18
N GLY A 6 -10.34 -18.26 -31.52
CA GLY A 6 -11.50 -19.13 -31.70
C GLY A 6 -11.34 -20.54 -31.12
N GLY A 7 -10.24 -20.85 -30.42
CA GLY A 7 -10.04 -22.15 -29.78
C GLY A 7 -10.99 -22.42 -28.60
N GLU A 8 -11.23 -23.68 -28.29
CA GLU A 8 -12.03 -24.08 -27.12
C GLU A 8 -11.29 -23.82 -25.81
N PHE A 9 -12.03 -23.43 -24.76
CA PHE A 9 -11.45 -23.28 -23.43
C PHE A 9 -11.42 -24.61 -22.71
N THR A 10 -10.32 -24.89 -22.03
CA THR A 10 -10.26 -26.00 -21.07
C THR A 10 -11.02 -25.66 -19.79
N GLU A 11 -11.35 -26.68 -19.00
CA GLU A 11 -11.90 -26.49 -17.66
C GLU A 11 -11.03 -25.54 -16.82
N PRO A 12 -11.64 -24.58 -16.09
CA PRO A 12 -10.91 -23.70 -15.19
C PRO A 12 -10.14 -24.49 -14.13
N ARG A 13 -8.88 -24.11 -13.90
CA ARG A 13 -8.04 -24.67 -12.84
C ARG A 13 -7.65 -23.57 -11.87
N GLN A 14 -7.66 -23.88 -10.57
CA GLN A 14 -7.09 -22.99 -9.58
C GLN A 14 -5.58 -22.92 -9.76
N PHE A 15 -5.07 -21.70 -9.87
CA PHE A 15 -3.65 -21.42 -9.96
C PHE A 15 -3.24 -20.63 -8.72
N ASN A 16 -2.30 -21.17 -7.93
CA ASN A 16 -1.78 -20.49 -6.76
C ASN A 16 -0.82 -19.37 -7.19
N LEU A 17 -1.11 -18.15 -6.75
CA LEU A 17 -0.32 -16.97 -7.05
C LEU A 17 0.91 -16.80 -6.15
N MET A 18 1.17 -17.68 -5.19
CA MET A 18 2.39 -17.60 -4.38
C MET A 18 3.59 -18.21 -5.11
N PHE A 19 4.74 -17.52 -5.05
CA PHE A 19 5.99 -18.11 -5.51
C PHE A 19 6.49 -19.13 -4.48
N LYS A 20 6.63 -20.38 -4.94
CA LYS A 20 7.18 -21.49 -4.16
C LYS A 20 8.68 -21.59 -4.37
N THR A 21 9.42 -21.83 -3.30
CA THR A 21 10.86 -22.17 -3.32
C THR A 21 11.19 -23.14 -2.17
N PHE A 22 12.46 -23.52 -2.02
CA PHE A 22 12.94 -24.42 -0.98
C PHE A 22 14.02 -23.76 -0.13
N MET A 23 13.97 -23.98 1.18
CA MET A 23 14.96 -23.49 2.14
C MET A 23 16.01 -24.58 2.42
N GLY A 24 17.25 -24.32 2.02
CA GLY A 24 18.38 -25.25 2.19
C GLY A 24 18.79 -25.93 0.87
N PRO A 25 19.80 -26.82 0.93
CA PRO A 25 20.39 -27.41 -0.27
C PRO A 25 19.57 -28.57 -0.87
N VAL A 26 18.59 -29.09 -0.14
CA VAL A 26 17.77 -30.25 -0.56
C VAL A 26 16.35 -29.76 -0.84
N GLU A 27 15.84 -30.05 -2.03
CA GLU A 27 14.47 -29.74 -2.44
C GLU A 27 13.52 -30.86 -2.02
N ASP A 28 13.05 -30.82 -0.77
CA ASP A 28 12.08 -31.75 -0.23
C ASP A 28 10.79 -31.05 0.27
N ASN A 29 9.77 -31.84 0.62
CA ASN A 29 8.52 -31.25 1.11
C ASN A 29 8.65 -30.53 2.46
N ALA A 30 9.67 -30.84 3.27
CA ALA A 30 9.88 -30.22 4.57
C ALA A 30 10.56 -28.83 4.46
N SER A 31 11.25 -28.59 3.35
CA SER A 31 11.96 -27.35 3.04
C SER A 31 11.13 -26.35 2.22
N VAL A 32 9.89 -26.67 1.85
CA VAL A 32 9.04 -25.76 1.07
C VAL A 32 8.77 -24.46 1.82
N VAL A 33 9.11 -23.35 1.19
CA VAL A 33 8.80 -22.00 1.66
C VAL A 33 8.22 -21.16 0.51
N TYR A 34 7.58 -20.04 0.87
CA TYR A 34 6.95 -19.15 -0.10
C TYR A 34 7.48 -17.74 0.03
N LEU A 35 7.63 -17.05 -1.10
CA LEU A 35 7.74 -15.60 -1.06
C LEU A 35 6.39 -15.04 -0.67
N ARG A 36 6.38 -14.15 0.33
CA ARG A 36 5.14 -13.60 0.87
C ARG A 36 4.33 -12.85 -0.21
N PRO A 37 3.03 -13.12 -0.37
CA PRO A 37 2.17 -12.41 -1.31
C PRO A 37 1.63 -11.08 -0.78
N GLU A 38 1.87 -10.82 0.51
CA GLU A 38 1.50 -9.62 1.26
C GLU A 38 2.48 -9.41 2.43
N THR A 39 2.43 -8.24 3.08
CA THR A 39 3.30 -7.91 4.21
C THR A 39 2.65 -8.18 5.57
N ALA A 40 1.32 -8.26 5.61
CA ALA A 40 0.47 -8.40 6.79
C ALA A 40 0.83 -9.61 7.68
N GLN A 41 1.09 -10.78 7.08
CA GLN A 41 1.38 -12.00 7.86
C GLN A 41 2.58 -11.85 8.80
N GLY A 42 3.58 -11.06 8.42
CA GLY A 42 4.75 -10.78 9.27
C GLY A 42 4.39 -10.02 10.54
N ILE A 43 3.35 -9.18 10.48
CA ILE A 43 2.83 -8.42 11.62
C ILE A 43 2.10 -9.37 12.58
N TYR A 44 1.24 -10.26 12.06
CA TYR A 44 0.45 -11.16 12.89
C TYR A 44 1.32 -12.13 13.69
N VAL A 45 2.32 -12.75 13.05
CA VAL A 45 3.23 -13.69 13.75
C VAL A 45 4.11 -12.99 14.81
N ASN A 46 4.28 -11.67 14.70
CA ASN A 46 5.05 -10.87 15.65
C ASN A 46 4.18 -10.01 16.58
N TYR A 47 2.86 -10.20 16.59
CA TYR A 47 1.93 -9.39 17.37
C TYR A 47 2.34 -9.29 18.86
N LEU A 48 2.61 -10.42 19.51
CA LEU A 48 3.04 -10.45 20.92
C LEU A 48 4.45 -9.88 21.12
N ASN A 49 5.35 -10.10 20.15
CA ASN A 49 6.73 -9.59 20.17
C ASN A 49 6.77 -8.07 20.06
N VAL A 50 5.74 -7.44 19.47
CA VAL A 50 5.59 -5.99 19.46
C VAL A 50 4.85 -5.53 20.70
N LEU A 51 3.68 -6.12 21.01
CA LEU A 51 2.81 -5.71 22.11
C LEU A 51 3.53 -5.68 23.46
N GLY A 52 4.24 -6.77 23.81
CA GLY A 52 4.87 -6.93 25.13
C GLY A 52 5.94 -5.86 25.42
N PRO A 53 7.01 -5.76 24.59
CA PRO A 53 8.09 -4.81 24.81
C PRO A 53 7.67 -3.34 24.68
N SER A 54 6.76 -3.04 23.74
CA SER A 54 6.32 -1.67 23.49
C SER A 54 5.30 -1.15 24.53
N ARG A 55 4.74 -2.05 25.35
CA ARG A 55 3.70 -1.76 26.36
C ARG A 55 2.50 -1.00 25.77
N GLN A 56 2.21 -1.25 24.50
CA GLN A 56 1.07 -0.64 23.83
C GLN A 56 -0.23 -1.12 24.46
N LYS A 57 -1.25 -0.26 24.42
CA LYS A 57 -2.62 -0.60 24.79
C LYS A 57 -3.46 -0.60 23.54
N ILE A 58 -4.55 -1.36 23.56
CA ILE A 58 -5.54 -1.29 22.49
C ILE A 58 -6.34 0.01 22.65
N PRO A 59 -6.54 0.78 21.56
CA PRO A 59 -6.15 0.47 20.18
C PRO A 59 -4.71 0.89 19.84
N PHE A 60 -4.02 0.09 19.01
CA PHE A 60 -2.69 0.42 18.48
C PHE A 60 -2.48 -0.20 17.09
N GLY A 61 -1.52 0.34 16.34
CA GLY A 61 -1.18 -0.17 15.01
C GLY A 61 0.25 -0.66 14.87
N ILE A 62 0.44 -1.63 13.98
CA ILE A 62 1.76 -2.02 13.47
C ILE A 62 1.74 -1.78 11.97
N ALA A 63 2.70 -1.00 11.48
CA ALA A 63 2.85 -0.70 10.06
C ALA A 63 4.13 -1.32 9.51
N GLN A 64 4.08 -1.77 8.25
CA GLN A 64 5.21 -2.31 7.53
C GLN A 64 5.21 -1.82 6.09
N VAL A 65 6.39 -1.43 5.62
CA VAL A 65 6.65 -1.21 4.20
C VAL A 65 7.59 -2.29 3.73
N GLY A 66 7.27 -2.94 2.60
CA GLY A 66 8.20 -3.87 2.00
C GLY A 66 7.66 -4.61 0.80
N LYS A 67 8.54 -5.45 0.24
CA LYS A 67 8.25 -6.22 -0.97
C LYS A 67 7.23 -7.33 -0.72
N ALA A 68 6.37 -7.54 -1.70
CA ALA A 68 5.47 -8.68 -1.83
C ALA A 68 5.55 -9.24 -3.25
N PHE A 69 5.23 -10.53 -3.39
CA PHE A 69 5.40 -11.26 -4.63
C PHE A 69 4.13 -12.03 -4.99
N ARG A 70 3.58 -11.75 -6.18
CA ARG A 70 2.43 -12.49 -6.72
C ARG A 70 2.78 -13.01 -8.11
N ASN A 71 2.63 -14.31 -8.32
CA ASN A 71 2.91 -15.02 -9.56
C ASN A 71 1.80 -14.76 -10.59
N GLU A 72 1.64 -13.48 -10.95
CA GLU A 72 0.62 -13.00 -11.87
C GLU A 72 0.76 -13.67 -13.23
N ILE A 73 -0.37 -14.19 -13.73
CA ILE A 73 -0.44 -14.96 -14.98
C ILE A 73 -0.22 -14.02 -16.16
N SER A 74 -0.87 -12.85 -16.13
CA SER A 74 -0.82 -11.85 -17.19
C SER A 74 -0.44 -10.48 -16.63
N PRO A 75 0.87 -10.20 -16.46
CA PRO A 75 1.37 -8.85 -16.15
C PRO A 75 0.88 -7.85 -17.19
N GLY A 76 0.68 -6.60 -16.79
CA GLY A 76 0.09 -5.60 -17.68
C GLY A 76 0.04 -4.19 -17.08
N ASN A 77 -0.25 -3.20 -17.94
CA ASN A 77 -0.34 -1.79 -17.56
C ASN A 77 0.89 -1.28 -16.78
N PHE A 78 2.09 -1.65 -17.26
CA PHE A 78 3.38 -1.26 -16.69
C PHE A 78 3.52 -1.69 -15.22
N ILE A 79 3.76 -0.76 -14.29
CA ILE A 79 3.91 -1.03 -12.85
C ILE A 79 2.60 -1.36 -12.13
N PHE A 80 1.45 -1.34 -12.82
CA PHE A 80 0.16 -1.60 -12.20
C PHE A 80 -0.07 -3.10 -11.88
N ARG A 81 0.40 -4.00 -12.76
CA ARG A 81 0.40 -5.46 -12.54
C ARG A 81 1.80 -6.02 -12.77
N SER A 82 2.58 -6.08 -11.70
CA SER A 82 3.90 -6.70 -11.64
C SER A 82 3.88 -7.96 -10.76
N ARG A 83 4.96 -8.75 -10.82
CA ARG A 83 5.15 -9.94 -9.98
C ARG A 83 5.87 -9.65 -8.66
N GLU A 84 6.58 -8.54 -8.61
CA GLU A 84 7.23 -7.97 -7.43
C GLU A 84 6.79 -6.51 -7.34
N PHE A 85 6.36 -6.09 -6.15
CA PHE A 85 5.93 -4.73 -5.84
C PHE A 85 6.11 -4.47 -4.35
N GLU A 86 6.02 -3.21 -3.96
CA GLU A 86 6.09 -2.78 -2.56
C GLU A 86 4.71 -2.39 -2.05
N GLN A 87 4.40 -2.84 -0.84
CA GLN A 87 3.18 -2.45 -0.14
C GLN A 87 3.53 -1.62 1.10
N MET A 88 2.62 -0.72 1.44
CA MET A 88 2.57 -0.02 2.71
C MET A 88 1.31 -0.50 3.43
N GLU A 89 1.48 -1.42 4.36
CA GLU A 89 0.35 -2.00 5.11
C GLU A 89 0.42 -1.62 6.57
N MET A 90 -0.74 -1.40 7.17
CA MET A 90 -0.89 -1.22 8.60
C MET A 90 -2.02 -2.12 9.10
N GLN A 91 -1.75 -2.82 10.19
CA GLN A 91 -2.72 -3.61 10.94
C GLN A 91 -3.00 -2.90 12.25
N PHE A 92 -4.21 -2.38 12.38
CA PHE A 92 -4.64 -1.60 13.53
C PHE A 92 -5.56 -2.44 14.43
N PHE A 93 -5.02 -2.83 15.58
CA PHE A 93 -5.67 -3.71 16.55
C PHE A 93 -6.61 -2.91 17.44
N VAL A 94 -7.88 -3.28 17.46
CA VAL A 94 -8.97 -2.57 18.15
C VAL A 94 -9.80 -3.50 19.01
N HIS A 95 -10.52 -2.92 19.97
CA HIS A 95 -11.54 -3.64 20.71
C HIS A 95 -12.70 -3.99 19.77
N PRO A 96 -13.29 -5.20 19.82
CA PRO A 96 -14.38 -5.61 18.91
C PRO A 96 -15.59 -4.67 18.91
N SER A 97 -15.89 -4.02 20.03
CA SER A 97 -17.00 -3.05 20.15
C SER A 97 -16.73 -1.68 19.50
N GLU A 98 -15.48 -1.37 19.16
CA GLU A 98 -15.07 -0.10 18.55
C GLU A 98 -14.64 -0.25 17.08
N ASP A 99 -14.80 -1.43 16.49
CA ASP A 99 -14.30 -1.75 15.15
C ASP A 99 -14.79 -0.78 14.08
N GLN A 100 -16.09 -0.48 14.06
CA GLN A 100 -16.70 0.43 13.08
C GLN A 100 -16.15 1.86 13.20
N LYS A 101 -16.00 2.36 14.43
CA LYS A 101 -15.45 3.70 14.70
C LYS A 101 -14.05 3.84 14.12
N TRP A 102 -13.20 2.84 14.33
CA TRP A 102 -11.83 2.86 13.83
C TRP A 102 -11.73 2.59 12.33
N PHE A 103 -12.64 1.79 11.78
CA PHE A 103 -12.77 1.60 10.34
C PHE A 103 -13.09 2.93 9.63
N ASP A 104 -14.12 3.65 10.09
CA ASP A 104 -14.52 4.93 9.50
C ASP A 104 -13.42 5.99 9.65
N TYR A 105 -12.76 6.03 10.81
CA TYR A 105 -11.60 6.90 11.03
C TYR A 105 -10.50 6.64 9.99
N TRP A 106 -10.05 5.39 9.85
CA TRP A 106 -8.95 5.07 8.94
C TRP A 106 -9.34 5.26 7.48
N LYS A 107 -10.58 4.92 7.09
CA LYS A 107 -11.10 5.19 5.74
C LYS A 107 -10.97 6.67 5.39
N GLU A 108 -11.40 7.57 6.26
CA GLU A 108 -11.28 9.02 6.04
C GLU A 108 -9.82 9.49 6.05
N GLN A 109 -9.01 9.02 7.02
CA GLN A 109 -7.59 9.39 7.12
C GLN A 109 -6.80 9.00 5.86
N ARG A 110 -7.05 7.80 5.32
CA ARG A 110 -6.35 7.30 4.12
C ARG A 110 -6.74 8.09 2.87
N PHE A 111 -8.02 8.43 2.72
CA PHE A 111 -8.47 9.31 1.62
C PHE A 111 -7.83 10.71 1.70
N ASN A 112 -7.84 11.32 2.88
CA ASN A 112 -7.21 12.61 3.13
C ASN A 112 -5.68 12.57 2.91
N TRP A 113 -5.04 11.43 3.15
CA TRP A 113 -3.61 11.26 2.86
C TRP A 113 -3.32 11.39 1.36
N TYR A 114 -4.13 10.78 0.48
CA TYR A 114 -3.97 10.93 -0.97
C TYR A 114 -4.20 12.38 -1.43
N LEU A 115 -5.21 13.08 -0.88
CA LEU A 115 -5.39 14.51 -1.15
C LEU A 115 -4.17 15.33 -0.70
N ALA A 116 -3.58 14.99 0.46
CA ALA A 116 -2.39 15.67 0.97
C ALA A 116 -1.13 15.44 0.11
N LEU A 117 -1.09 14.37 -0.70
CA LEU A 117 -0.06 14.15 -1.73
C LEU A 117 -0.24 15.08 -2.95
N GLY A 118 -1.36 15.79 -3.04
CA GLY A 118 -1.70 16.69 -4.15
C GLY A 118 -2.45 16.01 -5.28
N ILE A 119 -3.02 14.82 -5.04
CA ILE A 119 -3.90 14.15 -6.00
C ILE A 119 -5.24 14.88 -6.00
N LYS A 120 -5.79 15.15 -7.19
CA LYS A 120 -7.08 15.81 -7.34
C LYS A 120 -8.22 14.93 -6.87
N GLU A 121 -9.11 15.50 -6.07
CA GLU A 121 -10.29 14.81 -5.52
C GLU A 121 -11.20 14.25 -6.62
N GLU A 122 -11.35 14.96 -7.75
CA GLU A 122 -12.16 14.51 -8.89
C GLU A 122 -11.67 13.20 -9.55
N ASN A 123 -10.44 12.80 -9.26
CA ASN A 123 -9.83 11.56 -9.76
C ASN A 123 -9.77 10.46 -8.69
N LEU A 124 -10.30 10.70 -7.49
CA LEU A 124 -10.38 9.73 -6.41
C LEU A 124 -11.84 9.37 -6.11
N GLN A 125 -12.08 8.12 -5.73
CA GLN A 125 -13.38 7.70 -5.23
C GLN A 125 -13.24 6.56 -4.23
N PHE A 126 -14.29 6.39 -3.41
CA PHE A 126 -14.47 5.17 -2.64
C PHE A 126 -15.28 4.16 -3.46
N HIS A 127 -14.82 2.91 -3.49
CA HIS A 127 -15.58 1.77 -4.00
C HIS A 127 -15.87 0.81 -2.84
N GLU A 128 -17.14 0.60 -2.54
CA GLU A 128 -17.55 -0.39 -1.53
C GLU A 128 -17.61 -1.78 -2.15
N HIS A 129 -17.00 -2.77 -1.51
CA HIS A 129 -17.06 -4.15 -1.99
C HIS A 129 -18.47 -4.69 -1.83
N GLY A 130 -19.04 -5.18 -2.94
CA GLY A 130 -20.32 -5.88 -2.90
C GLY A 130 -20.23 -7.25 -2.20
N PRO A 131 -21.38 -7.92 -1.97
CA PRO A 131 -21.42 -9.24 -1.32
C PRO A 131 -20.57 -10.34 -2.00
N ASN A 132 -20.31 -10.20 -3.30
CA ASN A 132 -19.53 -11.14 -4.10
C ASN A 132 -18.05 -10.74 -4.25
N GLU A 133 -17.66 -9.57 -3.74
CA GLU A 133 -16.30 -9.01 -3.84
C GLU A 133 -15.55 -9.07 -2.50
N LEU A 134 -16.29 -9.15 -1.39
CA LEU A 134 -15.73 -9.30 -0.04
C LEU A 134 -14.82 -10.53 0.04
N ALA A 135 -13.58 -10.31 0.47
CA ALA A 135 -12.70 -11.40 0.87
C ALA A 135 -13.34 -12.18 2.03
N HIS A 136 -13.10 -13.48 2.08
CA HIS A 136 -13.72 -14.40 3.05
C HIS A 136 -13.51 -14.06 4.54
N TYR A 137 -12.56 -13.16 4.85
CA TYR A 137 -12.23 -12.69 6.19
C TYR A 137 -12.74 -11.27 6.52
N ALA A 138 -13.27 -10.53 5.54
CA ALA A 138 -13.64 -9.12 5.71
C ALA A 138 -15.11 -8.97 6.09
N LYS A 139 -15.39 -8.27 7.20
CA LYS A 139 -16.74 -7.82 7.59
C LYS A 139 -17.21 -6.66 6.71
N THR A 140 -16.30 -5.74 6.38
CA THR A 140 -16.54 -4.58 5.52
C THR A 140 -15.23 -4.21 4.83
N ALA A 141 -15.31 -3.83 3.56
CA ALA A 141 -14.16 -3.51 2.73
C ALA A 141 -14.47 -2.32 1.81
N PHE A 142 -13.56 -1.36 1.78
CA PHE A 142 -13.61 -0.22 0.87
C PHE A 142 -12.26 -0.08 0.17
N ASP A 143 -12.31 0.14 -1.13
CA ASP A 143 -11.13 0.54 -1.89
C ASP A 143 -11.14 2.05 -2.11
N ILE A 144 -9.95 2.65 -2.03
CA ILE A 144 -9.68 3.95 -2.63
C ILE A 144 -9.22 3.69 -4.05
N GLU A 145 -10.00 4.16 -5.02
CA GLU A 145 -9.69 4.04 -6.43
C GLU A 145 -9.23 5.36 -7.04
N PHE A 146 -8.41 5.26 -8.07
CA PHE A 146 -8.00 6.38 -8.90
C PHE A 146 -8.38 6.20 -10.37
N LYS A 147 -8.74 7.31 -11.02
CA LYS A 147 -9.11 7.37 -12.43
C LYS A 147 -7.87 7.42 -13.34
N PHE A 148 -7.28 6.27 -13.61
CA PHE A 148 -6.20 6.16 -14.60
C PHE A 148 -6.71 6.38 -16.03
N PRO A 149 -5.82 6.68 -17.01
CA PRO A 149 -6.17 6.71 -18.43
C PRO A 149 -6.79 5.41 -18.96
N PHE A 150 -6.58 4.29 -18.25
CA PHE A 150 -7.12 2.97 -18.55
C PHE A 150 -8.30 2.58 -17.63
N GLY A 151 -8.91 3.54 -16.95
CA GLY A 151 -10.11 3.38 -16.12
C GLY A 151 -9.85 3.46 -14.62
N TRP A 152 -10.94 3.33 -13.85
CA TRP A 152 -10.88 3.25 -12.39
C TRP A 152 -10.15 1.99 -11.94
N LYS A 153 -9.22 2.18 -11.00
CA LYS A 153 -8.48 1.11 -10.36
C LYS A 153 -8.13 1.42 -8.91
N GLU A 154 -8.16 0.37 -8.11
CA GLU A 154 -7.72 0.31 -6.72
C GLU A 154 -6.26 0.78 -6.50
N LEU A 155 -6.08 1.67 -5.53
CA LEU A 155 -4.80 2.10 -4.97
C LEU A 155 -4.52 1.48 -3.60
N GLU A 156 -5.56 1.42 -2.77
CA GLU A 156 -5.50 0.98 -1.38
C GLU A 156 -6.82 0.36 -0.95
N GLY A 157 -6.74 -0.80 -0.29
CA GLY A 157 -7.87 -1.43 0.39
C GLY A 157 -7.88 -1.09 1.88
N ILE A 158 -9.05 -0.74 2.40
CA ILE A 158 -9.34 -0.60 3.83
C ILE A 158 -10.30 -1.71 4.25
N HIS A 159 -9.86 -2.61 5.12
CA HIS A 159 -10.61 -3.82 5.48
C HIS A 159 -10.83 -3.89 7.00
N ASN A 160 -12.05 -4.21 7.42
CA ASN A 160 -12.30 -4.73 8.76
C ASN A 160 -12.25 -6.26 8.71
N ARG A 161 -11.17 -6.85 9.23
CA ARG A 161 -10.86 -8.28 9.14
C ARG A 161 -11.30 -9.08 10.38
N THR A 162 -12.05 -8.42 11.27
CA THR A 162 -12.42 -8.94 12.59
C THR A 162 -11.20 -9.55 13.31
N ASP A 163 -11.38 -10.67 14.01
CA ASP A 163 -10.34 -11.45 14.66
C ASP A 163 -9.72 -12.54 13.78
N PHE A 164 -10.08 -12.62 12.49
CA PHE A 164 -9.81 -13.78 11.64
C PHE A 164 -8.32 -14.19 11.66
N ASP A 165 -7.42 -13.24 11.39
CA ASP A 165 -6.00 -13.55 11.23
C ASP A 165 -5.37 -14.07 12.53
N LEU A 166 -5.63 -13.42 13.67
CA LEU A 166 -5.12 -13.87 14.97
C LEU A 166 -5.76 -15.19 15.41
N SER A 167 -7.06 -15.37 15.16
CA SER A 167 -7.77 -16.60 15.49
C SER A 167 -7.24 -17.79 14.67
N ARG A 168 -6.93 -17.61 13.38
CA ARG A 168 -6.30 -18.64 12.53
C ARG A 168 -4.89 -18.99 13.01
N HIS A 169 -4.05 -17.99 13.31
CA HIS A 169 -2.70 -18.23 13.84
C HIS A 169 -2.74 -18.93 15.21
N LYS A 170 -3.67 -18.56 16.08
CA LYS A 170 -3.90 -19.24 17.37
C LYS A 170 -4.29 -20.70 17.18
N GLU A 171 -5.23 -20.99 16.28
CA GLU A 171 -5.67 -22.37 16.01
C GLU A 171 -4.52 -23.24 15.46
N ALA A 172 -3.70 -22.69 14.56
CA ALA A 172 -2.60 -23.41 13.95
C ALA A 172 -1.42 -23.66 14.91
N THR A 173 -1.17 -22.75 15.86
CA THR A 173 0.03 -22.77 16.72
C THR A 173 -0.23 -23.17 18.17
N GLY A 174 -1.48 -23.04 18.65
CA GLY A 174 -1.83 -23.18 20.07
C GLY A 174 -1.39 -22.02 20.96
N VAL A 175 -0.74 -20.99 20.41
CA VAL A 175 -0.28 -19.81 21.18
C VAL A 175 -1.46 -18.86 21.40
N ASP A 176 -1.67 -18.42 22.65
CA ASP A 176 -2.75 -17.47 22.94
C ASP A 176 -2.38 -16.05 22.51
N LEU A 177 -3.06 -15.57 21.46
CA LEU A 177 -2.92 -14.22 20.91
C LEU A 177 -3.97 -13.23 21.46
N SER A 178 -4.68 -13.60 22.54
CA SER A 178 -5.64 -12.70 23.18
C SER A 178 -4.97 -11.54 23.93
N PHE A 179 -5.65 -10.40 23.98
CA PHE A 179 -5.29 -9.25 24.80
C PHE A 179 -6.09 -9.26 26.10
N PHE A 180 -5.45 -8.91 27.21
CA PHE A 180 -6.13 -8.68 28.49
C PHE A 180 -6.09 -7.20 28.82
N ASP A 181 -7.26 -6.58 28.92
CA ASP A 181 -7.38 -5.18 29.31
C ASP A 181 -7.51 -5.07 30.83
N ASP A 182 -6.51 -4.44 31.45
CA ASP A 182 -6.48 -4.20 32.88
C ASP A 182 -7.58 -3.25 33.38
N GLN A 183 -8.13 -2.40 32.53
CA GLN A 183 -9.16 -1.42 32.91
C GLN A 183 -10.55 -2.06 32.94
N THR A 184 -10.91 -2.82 31.91
CA THR A 184 -12.20 -3.50 31.81
C THR A 184 -12.20 -4.89 32.44
N LYS A 185 -11.01 -5.43 32.74
CA LYS A 185 -10.80 -6.82 33.21
C LYS A 185 -11.32 -7.87 32.23
N GLU A 186 -11.30 -7.53 30.94
CA GLU A 186 -11.75 -8.37 29.84
C GLU A 186 -10.58 -9.00 29.11
N ARG A 187 -10.79 -10.22 28.60
CA ARG A 187 -9.87 -10.89 27.68
C ARG A 187 -10.58 -11.11 26.35
N PHE A 188 -9.99 -10.64 25.26
CA PHE A 188 -10.56 -10.74 23.92
C PHE A 188 -9.46 -10.90 22.86
N ILE A 189 -9.81 -11.38 21.67
CA ILE A 189 -8.93 -11.30 20.50
C ILE A 189 -9.26 -9.99 19.79
N PRO A 190 -8.28 -9.11 19.58
CA PRO A 190 -8.56 -7.82 18.98
C PRO A 190 -9.00 -7.97 17.53
N TYR A 191 -9.89 -7.08 17.12
CA TYR A 191 -10.25 -6.96 15.71
C TYR A 191 -9.17 -6.16 14.99
N ILE A 192 -9.02 -6.42 13.69
CA ILE A 192 -7.99 -5.79 12.86
C ILE A 192 -8.66 -4.90 11.81
N ILE A 193 -8.33 -3.61 11.86
CA ILE A 193 -8.57 -2.67 10.76
C ILE A 193 -7.28 -2.58 9.96
N GLU A 194 -7.34 -3.07 8.73
CA GLU A 194 -6.23 -3.06 7.78
C GLU A 194 -6.33 -1.86 6.86
N THR A 195 -5.19 -1.23 6.58
CA THR A 195 -5.02 -0.33 5.44
C THR A 195 -3.86 -0.84 4.60
N SER A 196 -4.10 -1.23 3.35
CA SER A 196 -3.10 -1.83 2.46
C SER A 196 -2.97 -1.03 1.17
N ALA A 197 -1.91 -0.21 1.08
CA ALA A 197 -1.64 0.62 -0.10
C ALA A 197 -0.51 0.04 -0.95
N GLY A 198 -0.66 0.06 -2.27
CA GLY A 198 0.42 -0.22 -3.21
C GLY A 198 1.35 0.99 -3.37
N LEU A 199 2.62 0.88 -2.99
CA LEU A 199 3.59 1.99 -3.12
C LEU A 199 3.83 2.34 -4.59
N ASP A 200 4.09 1.34 -5.43
CA ASP A 200 4.31 1.49 -6.86
C ASP A 200 3.10 2.12 -7.56
N ARG A 201 1.89 1.66 -7.20
CA ARG A 201 0.64 2.24 -7.70
C ARG A 201 0.48 3.69 -7.27
N THR A 202 0.76 3.99 -6.00
CA THR A 202 0.72 5.37 -5.48
C THR A 202 1.70 6.28 -6.22
N MET A 203 2.92 5.81 -6.50
CA MET A 203 3.89 6.54 -7.31
C MET A 203 3.35 6.80 -8.72
N LEU A 204 2.77 5.79 -9.38
CA LEU A 204 2.17 5.95 -10.70
C LEU A 204 1.06 7.00 -10.68
N THR A 205 0.19 6.95 -9.68
CA THR A 205 -0.90 7.91 -9.47
C THR A 205 -0.37 9.33 -9.39
N CYS A 206 0.63 9.58 -8.56
CA CYS A 206 1.23 10.92 -8.44
C CYS A 206 1.79 11.43 -9.78
N LEU A 207 2.41 10.55 -10.58
CA LEU A 207 2.94 10.93 -11.89
C LEU A 207 1.84 11.20 -12.91
N VAL A 208 0.81 10.36 -12.94
CA VAL A 208 -0.31 10.47 -13.88
C VAL A 208 -1.16 11.71 -13.58
N ASP A 209 -1.50 11.94 -12.32
CA ASP A 209 -2.32 13.09 -11.91
C ASP A 209 -1.59 14.44 -12.11
N ALA A 210 -0.27 14.46 -11.91
CA ALA A 210 0.56 15.64 -12.08
C ALA A 210 0.92 15.95 -13.54
N TYR A 211 0.81 14.98 -14.46
CA TYR A 211 1.20 15.13 -15.85
C TYR A 211 0.24 16.05 -16.60
N ARG A 212 0.79 17.11 -17.21
CA ARG A 212 0.01 17.98 -18.11
C ARG A 212 0.87 18.55 -19.23
N LYS A 213 0.19 18.87 -20.34
CA LYS A 213 0.76 19.62 -21.46
C LYS A 213 0.26 21.05 -21.38
N GLU A 214 1.17 22.01 -21.45
CA GLU A 214 0.86 23.44 -21.43
C GLU A 214 1.33 24.07 -22.74
N ILE A 215 0.62 25.11 -23.20
CA ILE A 215 1.06 25.97 -24.29
C ILE A 215 1.48 27.30 -23.67
N VAL A 216 2.73 27.70 -23.87
CA VAL A 216 3.28 28.96 -23.36
C VAL A 216 3.98 29.66 -24.52
N ARG A 217 3.46 30.83 -24.93
CA ARG A 217 4.00 31.61 -26.06
C ARG A 217 4.13 30.76 -27.34
N ASP A 218 3.05 30.06 -27.67
CA ASP A 218 2.94 29.13 -28.82
C ASP A 218 3.80 27.86 -28.75
N ASP A 219 4.68 27.73 -27.74
CA ASP A 219 5.46 26.53 -27.50
C ASP A 219 4.73 25.53 -26.61
N LYS A 220 4.75 24.26 -27.01
CA LYS A 220 4.23 23.14 -26.19
C LYS A 220 5.31 22.68 -25.21
N ARG A 221 4.96 22.62 -23.93
CA ARG A 221 5.81 22.02 -22.89
C ARG A 221 5.05 20.97 -22.09
N VAL A 222 5.80 20.03 -21.52
CA VAL A 222 5.30 19.03 -20.57
C VAL A 222 5.70 19.48 -19.17
N VAL A 223 4.76 19.42 -18.23
CA VAL A 223 4.99 19.75 -16.83
C VAL A 223 4.48 18.60 -15.96
N LEU A 224 5.32 18.15 -15.04
CA LEU A 224 4.91 17.33 -13.88
C LEU A 224 4.70 18.28 -12.70
N GLY A 225 3.46 18.70 -12.47
CA GLY A 225 3.12 19.54 -11.32
C GLY A 225 2.92 18.75 -10.06
N LEU A 226 3.94 18.02 -9.62
CA LEU A 226 3.93 17.30 -8.36
C LEU A 226 3.74 18.27 -7.20
N SER A 227 3.07 17.83 -6.13
CA SER A 227 3.05 18.59 -4.88
C SER A 227 4.49 18.87 -4.42
N PRO A 228 4.80 20.10 -3.95
CA PRO A 228 6.14 20.43 -3.44
C PRO A 228 6.64 19.46 -2.35
N LYS A 229 5.71 18.85 -1.59
CA LYS A 229 6.01 17.85 -0.56
C LYS A 229 6.68 16.60 -1.13
N ILE A 230 6.26 16.14 -2.32
CA ILE A 230 6.75 14.90 -2.95
C ILE A 230 7.67 15.13 -4.15
N ALA A 231 7.87 16.38 -4.58
CA ALA A 231 8.78 16.68 -5.68
C ALA A 231 10.19 16.11 -5.40
N PRO A 232 10.81 15.37 -6.34
CA PRO A 232 12.11 14.73 -6.12
C PRO A 232 13.25 15.75 -5.97
N ILE A 233 13.10 16.91 -6.61
CA ILE A 233 14.01 18.05 -6.49
C ILE A 233 13.19 19.24 -6.03
N LYS A 234 13.54 19.84 -4.88
CA LYS A 234 12.78 20.95 -4.29
C LYS A 234 13.08 22.29 -4.95
N VAL A 235 14.34 22.54 -5.25
CA VAL A 235 14.82 23.78 -5.86
C VAL A 235 15.93 23.48 -6.85
N ALA A 236 15.91 24.17 -7.99
CA ALA A 236 17.00 24.16 -8.97
C ALA A 236 17.56 25.58 -9.10
N VAL A 237 18.88 25.72 -9.05
CA VAL A 237 19.58 27.01 -9.17
C VAL A 237 20.36 27.02 -10.47
N PHE A 238 19.99 27.91 -11.39
CA PHE A 238 20.63 28.03 -12.70
C PHE A 238 21.30 29.41 -12.84
N PRO A 239 22.62 29.48 -13.07
CA PRO A 239 23.24 30.74 -13.45
C PRO A 239 22.77 31.12 -14.86
N LEU A 240 22.47 32.41 -15.06
CA LEU A 240 21.98 32.90 -16.36
C LEU A 240 23.03 32.73 -17.47
N VAL A 241 24.30 32.97 -17.14
CA VAL A 241 25.44 32.72 -18.04
C VAL A 241 26.55 31.94 -17.33
N LYS A 242 27.42 31.31 -18.12
CA LYS A 242 28.55 30.50 -17.60
C LYS A 242 29.80 31.34 -17.24
N LYS A 243 29.70 32.67 -17.25
CA LYS A 243 30.82 33.62 -17.07
C LYS A 243 30.47 34.67 -16.00
N ASP A 244 31.38 35.64 -15.81
CA ASP A 244 31.18 36.84 -14.99
C ASP A 244 30.88 36.56 -13.51
N GLY A 245 31.42 35.47 -12.97
CA GLY A 245 31.21 35.11 -11.56
C GLY A 245 29.82 34.53 -11.24
N MET A 246 28.91 34.42 -12.22
CA MET A 246 27.55 33.91 -12.01
C MET A 246 27.51 32.45 -11.52
N PRO A 247 28.36 31.53 -12.04
CA PRO A 247 28.43 30.17 -11.49
C PRO A 247 28.79 30.14 -10.00
N GLU A 248 29.68 31.02 -9.54
CA GLU A 248 30.10 31.13 -8.14
C GLU A 248 28.96 31.62 -7.26
N VAL A 249 28.19 32.62 -7.72
CA VAL A 249 26.99 33.10 -7.02
C VAL A 249 25.93 32.00 -6.94
N ALA A 250 25.65 31.30 -8.05
CA ALA A 250 24.70 30.19 -8.06
C ALA A 250 25.10 29.08 -7.07
N ARG A 251 26.40 28.74 -6.99
CA ARG A 251 26.91 27.78 -6.00
C ARG A 251 26.75 28.26 -4.56
N LYS A 252 26.95 29.55 -4.28
CA LYS A 252 26.69 30.13 -2.95
C LYS A 252 25.23 30.02 -2.55
N ILE A 253 24.32 30.36 -3.47
CA ILE A 253 22.87 30.23 -3.25
C ILE A 253 22.49 28.77 -3.02
N TYR A 254 23.01 27.85 -3.85
CA TYR A 254 22.79 26.42 -3.68
C TYR A 254 23.26 25.94 -2.29
N ALA A 255 24.48 26.30 -1.88
CA ALA A 255 25.02 25.91 -0.58
C ALA A 255 24.22 26.49 0.60
N ASP A 256 23.62 27.67 0.44
CA ASP A 256 22.75 28.26 1.46
C ASP A 256 21.39 27.53 1.53
N LEU A 257 20.78 27.25 0.37
CA LEU A 257 19.53 26.51 0.28
C LEU A 257 19.64 25.06 0.81
N GLN A 258 20.78 24.40 0.63
CA GLN A 258 21.03 23.06 1.19
C GLN A 258 20.88 23.00 2.72
N LYS A 259 20.98 24.13 3.44
CA LYS A 259 20.76 24.17 4.89
C LYS A 259 19.28 24.03 5.26
N HIS A 260 18.38 24.39 4.35
CA HIS A 260 16.93 24.43 4.56
C HIS A 260 16.19 23.29 3.86
N PHE A 261 16.75 22.77 2.77
CA PHE A 261 16.19 21.65 2.01
C PHE A 261 17.14 20.46 2.12
N LYS A 262 16.71 19.42 2.84
CA LYS A 262 17.39 18.12 2.91
C LYS A 262 16.94 17.23 1.75
#